data_AF-Q68F76-F1
#
_entry.id   AF-Q68F76-F1
#
_cell.length_a   1.000
_cell.length_b   1.000
_cell.length_c   1.000
_cell.angle_alpha   90.00
_cell.angle_beta   90.00
_cell.angle_gamma   90.00
#
_symmetry.space_group_name_H-M   'P 1'
#
loop_
_entity.id
_entity.type
_entity.pdbx_description
1 polymer ?
#
loop_
_entity_poly.entity_id
_entity_poly.type
_entity_poly.pdbx_seq_one_letter_code
_entity_poly.pdbx_strand_id
1 'polypeptide(L)'
;MASLASKDSYLQNLAKKVCAQPSQEPRKRKHEFIKRNGSEEPSQPKKKKKKKPRNNKLKAEPENGTRNIPQIKAKPNKPNNDGQQPPSTGFAASSFSTVDILRKRLQEKIQESRGQVSNKSLTPEEVEKRRQRRKQERERKKRKRKELKKKAAQEPEEVEVKDAEEGQETNKKEKDQVPIVFNNMEVSDELPNKVMQKKAKKERVKGNITPMTGKNYKQLLGRLEARKTKLEELREKDEGKAKEFESKIKWTNVLYKAEGVKIKDDEGMLKAALKRKEKMKKQREKRWDKRTELTAERMQQRQDKRRRNITKKKQAKVNKKKDRARKKGRILPEDLAKANFKKT
;
A
#
# COMPACT_ATOMS: atom_id res chain seq x y z
N MET A 1 -18.60 19.24 -57.92
CA MET A 1 -17.47 18.53 -57.27
C MET A 1 -16.61 19.54 -56.51
N ALA A 2 -15.90 19.16 -55.44
CA ALA A 2 -15.00 20.08 -54.74
C ALA A 2 -13.74 20.36 -55.58
N SER A 3 -13.39 21.65 -55.76
CA SER A 3 -12.30 22.08 -56.64
C SER A 3 -10.93 21.64 -56.14
N LEU A 4 -9.96 21.53 -57.05
CA LEU A 4 -8.59 21.13 -56.70
C LEU A 4 -7.93 22.12 -55.73
N ALA A 5 -8.18 23.43 -55.88
CA ALA A 5 -7.69 24.47 -54.96
C ALA A 5 -8.21 24.31 -53.52
N SER A 6 -9.45 23.83 -53.33
CA SER A 6 -9.99 23.52 -51.99
C SER A 6 -9.34 22.28 -51.37
N LYS A 7 -8.83 21.34 -52.18
CA LYS A 7 -8.08 20.17 -51.69
C LYS A 7 -6.64 20.55 -51.35
N ASP A 8 -5.98 21.34 -52.20
CA ASP A 8 -4.62 21.79 -51.95
C ASP A 8 -4.52 22.71 -50.72
N SER A 9 -5.42 23.70 -50.58
CA SER A 9 -5.44 24.54 -49.37
C SER A 9 -5.69 23.73 -48.08
N TYR A 10 -6.41 22.61 -48.14
CA TYR A 10 -6.53 21.67 -47.02
C TYR A 10 -5.20 20.92 -46.74
N LEU A 11 -4.55 20.40 -47.77
CA LEU A 11 -3.26 19.69 -47.66
C LEU A 11 -2.14 20.61 -47.16
N GLN A 12 -2.02 21.84 -47.67
CA GLN A 12 -1.05 22.83 -47.18
C GLN A 12 -1.29 23.19 -45.70
N ASN A 13 -2.55 23.32 -45.28
CA ASN A 13 -2.88 23.56 -43.87
C ASN A 13 -2.60 22.34 -42.98
N LEU A 14 -2.77 21.13 -43.50
CA LEU A 14 -2.38 19.89 -42.81
C LEU A 14 -0.85 19.81 -42.65
N ALA A 15 -0.09 20.05 -43.72
CA ALA A 15 1.38 20.06 -43.71
C ALA A 15 1.93 21.09 -42.71
N LYS A 16 1.43 22.34 -42.74
CA LYS A 16 1.78 23.38 -41.75
C LYS A 16 1.51 22.92 -40.31
N LYS A 17 0.45 22.14 -40.07
CA LYS A 17 0.05 21.68 -38.73
C LYS A 17 0.82 20.45 -38.24
N VAL A 18 1.39 19.65 -39.15
CA VAL A 18 2.26 18.50 -38.83
C VAL A 18 3.71 18.95 -38.68
N CYS A 19 4.25 19.72 -39.64
CA CYS A 19 5.65 20.17 -39.62
C CYS A 19 5.93 21.25 -38.55
N ALA A 20 4.93 22.04 -38.13
CA ALA A 20 5.09 23.01 -37.03
C ALA A 20 4.90 22.40 -35.62
N GLN A 21 5.13 21.09 -35.46
CA GLN A 21 5.45 20.48 -34.17
C GLN A 21 6.98 20.48 -33.98
N PRO A 22 7.60 21.53 -33.42
CA PRO A 22 9.00 21.43 -33.02
C PRO A 22 9.11 20.33 -31.95
N SER A 23 9.91 19.31 -32.23
CA SER A 23 10.21 18.24 -31.28
C SER A 23 10.70 18.84 -29.97
N GLN A 24 9.93 18.69 -28.89
CA GLN A 24 10.31 19.24 -27.60
C GLN A 24 11.51 18.47 -27.04
N GLU A 25 12.71 19.01 -27.27
CA GLU A 25 13.92 18.54 -26.63
C GLU A 25 13.71 18.42 -25.10
N PRO A 26 14.25 17.36 -24.46
CA PRO A 26 14.16 17.19 -23.02
C PRO A 26 14.97 18.28 -22.31
N ARG A 27 14.29 19.39 -21.96
CA ARG A 27 14.87 20.60 -21.34
C ARG A 27 15.86 20.25 -20.22
N LYS A 28 17.15 20.40 -20.53
CA LYS A 28 18.27 20.18 -19.60
C LYS A 28 18.06 21.06 -18.36
N ARG A 29 17.91 20.44 -17.19
CA ARG A 29 17.73 21.17 -15.92
C ARG A 29 19.02 21.90 -15.56
N LYS A 30 19.04 23.22 -15.66
CA LYS A 30 20.09 24.04 -15.04
C LYS A 30 20.10 23.77 -13.53
N HIS A 31 21.23 23.27 -13.02
CA HIS A 31 21.40 22.96 -11.61
C HIS A 31 22.01 24.16 -10.87
N GLU A 32 21.27 25.26 -10.80
CA GLU A 32 21.76 26.50 -10.20
C GLU A 32 22.01 26.32 -8.69
N PHE A 33 23.27 26.57 -8.31
CA PHE A 33 23.83 26.19 -7.01
C PHE A 33 23.78 27.41 -6.08
N ILE A 34 22.66 27.59 -5.37
CA ILE A 34 22.44 28.75 -4.50
C ILE A 34 23.45 28.73 -3.34
N LYS A 35 24.54 29.49 -3.49
CA LYS A 35 25.39 29.91 -2.37
C LYS A 35 24.59 30.89 -1.51
N ARG A 36 24.66 30.71 -0.19
CA ARG A 36 24.18 31.68 0.80
C ARG A 36 25.29 32.68 1.08
N ASN A 37 24.95 33.95 1.05
CA ASN A 37 25.56 35.06 1.81
C ASN A 37 24.41 36.04 2.12
N GLY A 38 24.58 36.94 3.09
CA GLY A 38 23.53 37.86 3.50
C GLY A 38 24.07 39.25 3.87
N SER A 39 23.16 40.22 3.83
CA SER A 39 23.28 41.61 4.30
C SER A 39 21.85 42.19 4.38
N GLU A 40 21.69 43.36 5.00
CA GLU A 40 20.42 43.80 5.60
C GLU A 40 19.35 44.48 4.67
N GLU A 41 18.26 44.89 5.33
CA GLU A 41 17.04 45.59 4.86
C GLU A 41 17.27 47.09 4.52
N PRO A 42 16.23 47.90 4.17
CA PRO A 42 14.89 47.59 3.63
C PRO A 42 14.45 48.47 2.43
N SER A 43 13.49 48.01 1.60
CA SER A 43 12.59 48.95 0.87
C SER A 43 11.26 48.34 0.37
N GLN A 44 10.35 49.21 -0.07
CA GLN A 44 8.90 48.99 -0.22
C GLN A 44 8.45 48.62 -1.68
N PRO A 45 7.15 48.73 -2.07
CA PRO A 45 6.01 47.92 -1.62
C PRO A 45 5.29 47.12 -2.74
N LYS A 46 4.35 46.26 -2.33
CA LYS A 46 3.66 45.26 -3.18
C LYS A 46 2.56 45.85 -4.09
N LYS A 47 2.76 45.90 -5.42
CA LYS A 47 1.69 46.22 -6.40
C LYS A 47 0.67 45.07 -6.54
N LYS A 48 -0.58 45.30 -6.07
CA LYS A 48 -1.72 44.38 -6.18
C LYS A 48 -2.21 44.26 -7.64
N LYS A 49 -2.32 43.05 -8.21
CA LYS A 49 -3.10 42.79 -9.44
C LYS A 49 -4.43 42.09 -9.12
N LYS A 50 -5.54 42.70 -9.55
CA LYS A 50 -6.92 42.22 -9.34
C LYS A 50 -7.17 40.91 -10.11
N LYS A 51 -7.88 39.95 -9.51
CA LYS A 51 -8.49 38.81 -10.24
C LYS A 51 -9.92 39.17 -10.64
N LYS A 52 -10.28 38.98 -11.92
CA LYS A 52 -11.69 39.00 -12.35
C LYS A 52 -12.37 37.67 -11.96
N PRO A 53 -13.67 37.67 -11.56
CA PRO A 53 -14.42 36.44 -11.37
C PRO A 53 -14.72 35.75 -12.71
N ARG A 54 -14.92 34.43 -12.70
CA ARG A 54 -15.39 33.65 -13.86
C ARG A 54 -16.51 32.72 -13.38
N ASN A 55 -17.65 32.75 -14.07
CA ASN A 55 -18.89 32.12 -13.63
C ASN A 55 -18.81 30.58 -13.59
N ASN A 56 -19.30 29.99 -12.51
CA ASN A 56 -19.64 28.57 -12.44
C ASN A 56 -21.09 28.37 -12.93
N LYS A 57 -21.29 27.71 -14.07
CA LYS A 57 -22.56 27.03 -14.39
C LYS A 57 -22.42 25.56 -14.03
N LEU A 58 -23.24 25.08 -13.11
CA LEU A 58 -23.35 23.68 -12.73
C LEU A 58 -24.22 22.94 -13.77
N LYS A 59 -23.80 21.76 -14.20
CA LYS A 59 -24.69 20.69 -14.69
C LYS A 59 -24.65 19.55 -13.67
N ALA A 60 -25.80 18.93 -13.43
CA ALA A 60 -25.99 17.87 -12.44
C ALA A 60 -26.16 16.49 -13.12
N GLU A 61 -26.73 15.53 -12.37
CA GLU A 61 -26.94 14.10 -12.66
C GLU A 61 -25.76 13.15 -12.37
N PRO A 62 -26.02 11.91 -11.89
CA PRO A 62 -26.89 11.60 -10.73
C PRO A 62 -26.20 10.72 -9.66
N GLU A 63 -26.69 10.76 -8.41
CA GLU A 63 -26.22 9.85 -7.34
C GLU A 63 -27.01 8.52 -7.33
N ASN A 64 -26.32 7.38 -7.53
CA ASN A 64 -26.92 6.05 -7.40
C ASN A 64 -27.07 5.63 -5.93
N GLY A 65 -28.31 5.52 -5.45
CA GLY A 65 -28.62 5.11 -4.07
C GLY A 65 -28.73 3.59 -3.89
N THR A 66 -27.83 2.99 -3.12
CA THR A 66 -27.92 1.59 -2.69
C THR A 66 -29.11 1.37 -1.74
N ARG A 67 -30.08 0.54 -2.13
CA ARG A 67 -31.19 0.09 -1.25
C ARG A 67 -30.78 -1.17 -0.47
N ASN A 68 -31.40 -1.37 0.70
CA ASN A 68 -31.12 -2.49 1.60
C ASN A 68 -31.77 -3.81 1.13
N ILE A 69 -31.20 -4.93 1.56
CA ILE A 69 -31.68 -6.29 1.28
C ILE A 69 -32.50 -6.82 2.47
N PRO A 70 -33.77 -7.23 2.30
CA PRO A 70 -34.51 -7.99 3.30
C PRO A 70 -34.06 -9.45 3.37
N GLN A 71 -34.10 -10.05 4.56
CA GLN A 71 -33.88 -11.49 4.74
C GLN A 71 -35.19 -12.25 4.53
N ILE A 72 -35.16 -13.35 3.77
CA ILE A 72 -36.30 -14.28 3.60
C ILE A 72 -35.96 -15.59 4.34
N LYS A 73 -36.90 -16.09 5.14
CA LYS A 73 -36.79 -17.37 5.87
C LYS A 73 -37.30 -18.52 5.00
N ALA A 74 -36.74 -19.73 5.15
CA ALA A 74 -37.13 -20.92 4.39
C ALA A 74 -37.93 -21.93 5.23
N LYS A 75 -38.87 -22.64 4.58
CA LYS A 75 -39.47 -23.94 4.98
C LYS A 75 -39.81 -24.75 3.69
N PRO A 76 -40.02 -26.08 3.75
CA PRO A 76 -39.53 -26.97 2.69
C PRO A 76 -40.55 -27.82 1.87
N ASN A 77 -40.09 -28.20 0.67
CA ASN A 77 -40.35 -29.36 -0.21
C ASN A 77 -41.58 -30.28 -0.02
N LYS A 78 -42.36 -30.48 -1.11
CA LYS A 78 -42.57 -31.74 -1.89
C LYS A 78 -43.73 -31.53 -2.93
N PRO A 79 -43.96 -32.41 -3.93
CA PRO A 79 -43.06 -32.76 -5.04
C PRO A 79 -43.76 -32.65 -6.43
N ASN A 80 -43.15 -33.25 -7.46
CA ASN A 80 -43.63 -33.39 -8.84
C ASN A 80 -45.05 -34.02 -8.96
N ASN A 81 -45.76 -33.95 -10.09
CA ASN A 81 -45.37 -33.61 -11.48
C ASN A 81 -46.51 -32.79 -12.17
N ASP A 82 -46.91 -32.84 -13.45
CA ASP A 82 -46.53 -33.61 -14.65
C ASP A 82 -46.62 -32.74 -15.94
N GLY A 83 -46.73 -33.34 -17.12
CA GLY A 83 -46.55 -32.69 -18.43
C GLY A 83 -47.76 -32.10 -19.16
N GLN A 84 -47.42 -31.31 -20.19
CA GLN A 84 -47.97 -31.40 -21.55
C GLN A 84 -47.06 -30.62 -22.54
N GLN A 85 -47.12 -30.96 -23.84
CA GLN A 85 -46.32 -30.36 -24.92
C GLN A 85 -47.22 -29.58 -25.92
N PRO A 86 -46.69 -28.84 -26.91
CA PRO A 86 -47.28 -27.57 -27.32
C PRO A 86 -48.16 -27.62 -28.59
N PRO A 87 -49.01 -26.60 -28.79
CA PRO A 87 -49.48 -26.20 -30.12
C PRO A 87 -48.43 -25.36 -30.88
N SER A 88 -48.54 -25.31 -32.20
CA SER A 88 -47.50 -24.85 -33.12
C SER A 88 -47.75 -23.45 -33.73
N THR A 89 -46.78 -23.00 -34.55
CA THR A 89 -46.92 -22.01 -35.65
C THR A 89 -47.47 -20.61 -35.34
N GLY A 90 -46.60 -19.59 -35.42
CA GLY A 90 -47.03 -18.20 -35.50
C GLY A 90 -45.88 -17.18 -35.35
N PHE A 91 -45.45 -16.58 -36.46
CA PHE A 91 -44.56 -15.41 -36.56
C PHE A 91 -43.25 -15.39 -35.72
N ALA A 92 -42.12 -15.51 -36.43
CA ALA A 92 -40.80 -15.10 -35.95
C ALA A 92 -40.67 -13.55 -35.85
N ALA A 93 -41.47 -12.93 -34.99
CA ALA A 93 -41.35 -11.51 -34.67
C ALA A 93 -40.14 -11.29 -33.75
N SER A 94 -39.01 -10.89 -34.34
CA SER A 94 -37.81 -10.53 -33.58
C SER A 94 -38.05 -9.29 -32.72
N SER A 95 -38.51 -9.49 -31.48
CA SER A 95 -38.75 -8.43 -30.50
C SER A 95 -37.41 -7.83 -30.06
N PHE A 96 -36.94 -6.87 -30.84
CA PHE A 96 -35.63 -6.22 -30.74
C PHE A 96 -35.59 -5.26 -29.53
N SER A 97 -35.77 -5.82 -28.34
CA SER A 97 -35.99 -5.06 -27.12
C SER A 97 -34.77 -4.19 -26.80
N THR A 98 -35.03 -2.96 -26.37
CA THR A 98 -33.97 -2.04 -25.93
C THR A 98 -33.17 -2.61 -24.75
N VAL A 99 -33.80 -3.49 -23.96
CA VAL A 99 -33.19 -4.25 -22.87
C VAL A 99 -32.19 -5.29 -23.41
N ASP A 100 -32.48 -5.97 -24.52
CA ASP A 100 -31.58 -6.99 -25.09
C ASP A 100 -30.44 -6.37 -25.90
N ILE A 101 -30.67 -5.22 -26.54
CA ILE A 101 -29.57 -4.36 -27.05
C ILE A 101 -28.66 -3.98 -25.87
N LEU A 102 -29.22 -3.51 -24.76
CA LEU A 102 -28.45 -3.09 -23.58
C LEU A 102 -27.71 -4.26 -22.93
N ARG A 103 -28.31 -5.46 -22.86
CA ARG A 103 -27.67 -6.70 -22.38
C ARG A 103 -26.50 -7.12 -23.25
N LYS A 104 -26.66 -7.14 -24.59
CA LYS A 104 -25.58 -7.41 -25.55
C LYS A 104 -24.44 -6.41 -25.37
N ARG A 105 -24.75 -5.11 -25.37
CA ARG A 105 -23.76 -4.03 -25.21
C ARG A 105 -23.06 -4.04 -23.84
N LEU A 106 -23.73 -4.53 -22.80
CA LEU A 106 -23.13 -4.75 -21.47
C LEU A 106 -22.19 -5.96 -21.47
N GLN A 107 -22.58 -7.08 -22.09
CA GLN A 107 -21.73 -8.27 -22.23
C GLN A 107 -20.48 -7.96 -23.05
N GLU A 108 -20.63 -7.24 -24.15
CA GLU A 108 -19.57 -6.68 -25.00
C GLU A 108 -18.60 -5.81 -24.17
N LYS A 109 -19.10 -4.82 -23.40
CA LYS A 109 -18.27 -4.01 -22.48
C LYS A 109 -17.54 -4.84 -21.41
N ILE A 110 -18.15 -5.93 -20.94
CA ILE A 110 -17.54 -6.87 -19.99
C ILE A 110 -16.45 -7.71 -20.66
N GLN A 111 -16.58 -8.06 -21.94
CA GLN A 111 -15.54 -8.77 -22.69
C GLN A 111 -14.36 -7.85 -23.03
N GLU A 112 -14.61 -6.64 -23.56
CA GLU A 112 -13.59 -5.61 -23.77
C GLU A 112 -12.76 -5.35 -22.50
N SER A 113 -13.42 -5.11 -21.36
CA SER A 113 -12.75 -4.80 -20.09
C SER A 113 -12.01 -6.00 -19.49
N ARG A 114 -12.40 -7.25 -19.80
CA ARG A 114 -11.63 -8.45 -19.46
C ARG A 114 -10.31 -8.54 -20.26
N GLY A 115 -10.33 -8.17 -21.54
CA GLY A 115 -9.10 -8.04 -22.33
C GLY A 115 -8.17 -6.96 -21.77
N GLN A 116 -8.71 -5.75 -21.52
CA GLN A 116 -7.95 -4.59 -21.02
C GLN A 116 -7.29 -4.80 -19.63
N VAL A 117 -7.85 -5.67 -18.77
CA VAL A 117 -7.37 -5.83 -17.37
C VAL A 117 -6.49 -7.07 -17.17
N SER A 118 -6.32 -7.94 -18.18
CA SER A 118 -5.35 -9.04 -18.11
C SER A 118 -4.86 -9.55 -19.46
N ASN A 119 -3.57 -9.32 -19.75
CA ASN A 119 -2.81 -9.95 -20.84
C ASN A 119 -2.51 -11.45 -20.58
N LYS A 120 -3.45 -12.15 -19.95
CA LYS A 120 -3.44 -13.61 -19.79
C LYS A 120 -4.89 -14.08 -19.64
N SER A 121 -5.54 -14.28 -20.78
CA SER A 121 -6.77 -15.06 -20.92
C SER A 121 -6.46 -16.52 -20.56
N LEU A 122 -6.37 -16.79 -19.25
CA LEU A 122 -6.27 -18.12 -18.69
C LEU A 122 -7.43 -18.96 -19.24
N THR A 123 -7.14 -20.17 -19.72
CA THR A 123 -8.20 -21.06 -20.23
C THR A 123 -9.23 -21.36 -19.12
N PRO A 124 -10.49 -21.74 -19.45
CA PRO A 124 -11.47 -22.10 -18.42
C PRO A 124 -10.91 -23.13 -17.44
N GLU A 125 -10.17 -24.13 -17.93
CA GLU A 125 -9.46 -25.09 -17.10
C GLU A 125 -8.43 -24.45 -16.16
N GLU A 126 -7.58 -23.52 -16.61
CA GLU A 126 -6.60 -22.85 -15.75
C GLU A 126 -7.30 -22.04 -14.64
N VAL A 127 -8.45 -21.44 -14.94
CA VAL A 127 -9.29 -20.75 -13.94
C VAL A 127 -9.85 -21.75 -12.93
N GLU A 128 -10.25 -22.96 -13.34
CA GLU A 128 -10.73 -24.01 -12.45
C GLU A 128 -9.62 -24.66 -11.62
N LYS A 129 -8.49 -25.03 -12.23
CA LYS A 129 -7.26 -25.48 -11.56
C LYS A 129 -6.82 -24.45 -10.51
N ARG A 130 -6.97 -23.14 -10.79
CA ARG A 130 -6.75 -22.03 -9.82
C ARG A 130 -7.83 -21.94 -8.73
N ARG A 131 -9.10 -22.27 -9.00
CA ARG A 131 -10.17 -22.38 -7.98
C ARG A 131 -9.94 -23.58 -7.06
N GLN A 132 -9.57 -24.73 -7.61
CA GLN A 132 -9.25 -25.97 -6.88
C GLN A 132 -8.07 -25.75 -5.93
N ARG A 133 -6.94 -25.18 -6.42
CA ARG A 133 -5.80 -24.80 -5.56
C ARG A 133 -6.20 -23.86 -4.42
N ARG A 134 -7.07 -22.88 -4.68
CA ARG A 134 -7.62 -21.97 -3.65
C ARG A 134 -8.55 -22.68 -2.65
N LYS A 135 -9.29 -23.73 -3.05
CA LYS A 135 -10.11 -24.56 -2.15
C LYS A 135 -9.20 -25.38 -1.22
N GLN A 136 -8.22 -26.09 -1.78
CA GLN A 136 -7.21 -26.85 -1.05
C GLN A 136 -6.42 -25.97 -0.05
N GLU A 137 -5.99 -24.77 -0.45
CA GLU A 137 -5.29 -23.83 0.44
C GLU A 137 -6.16 -23.39 1.63
N ARG A 138 -7.45 -23.08 1.37
CA ARG A 138 -8.44 -22.74 2.41
C ARG A 138 -8.68 -23.92 3.36
N GLU A 139 -8.73 -25.14 2.84
CA GLU A 139 -8.88 -26.34 3.65
C GLU A 139 -7.63 -26.65 4.49
N ARG A 140 -6.42 -26.52 3.93
CA ARG A 140 -5.16 -26.63 4.69
C ARG A 140 -5.08 -25.58 5.81
N LYS A 141 -5.53 -24.34 5.55
CA LYS A 141 -5.65 -23.29 6.60
C LYS A 141 -6.73 -23.59 7.64
N LYS A 142 -7.86 -24.19 7.25
CA LYS A 142 -8.89 -24.66 8.21
C LYS A 142 -8.39 -25.81 9.08
N ARG A 143 -7.66 -26.78 8.50
CA ARG A 143 -7.02 -27.90 9.22
C ARG A 143 -6.02 -27.36 10.25
N LYS A 144 -5.04 -26.54 9.83
CA LYS A 144 -4.11 -25.86 10.76
C LYS A 144 -4.78 -25.05 11.86
N ARG A 145 -5.90 -24.35 11.58
CA ARG A 145 -6.64 -23.62 12.64
C ARG A 145 -7.40 -24.55 13.59
N LYS A 146 -7.85 -25.73 13.13
CA LYS A 146 -8.42 -26.77 14.00
C LYS A 146 -7.33 -27.46 14.85
N GLU A 147 -6.19 -27.79 14.25
CA GLU A 147 -5.01 -28.34 14.94
C GLU A 147 -4.52 -27.40 16.05
N LEU A 148 -4.32 -26.12 15.74
CA LEU A 148 -3.92 -25.11 16.74
C LEU A 148 -4.99 -24.90 17.81
N LYS A 149 -6.29 -24.96 17.49
CA LYS A 149 -7.35 -24.89 18.51
C LYS A 149 -7.41 -26.18 19.36
N LYS A 150 -7.10 -27.35 18.81
CA LYS A 150 -6.98 -28.60 19.59
C LYS A 150 -5.78 -28.53 20.53
N LYS A 151 -4.59 -28.16 20.04
CA LYS A 151 -3.40 -28.04 20.89
C LYS A 151 -3.60 -27.01 22.01
N ALA A 152 -4.09 -25.81 21.69
CA ALA A 152 -4.46 -24.79 22.69
C ALA A 152 -5.75 -25.10 23.50
N ALA A 153 -6.25 -26.35 23.45
CA ALA A 153 -7.28 -26.91 24.32
C ALA A 153 -6.86 -28.28 24.91
N GLN A 154 -5.61 -28.69 24.67
CA GLN A 154 -4.92 -29.84 25.27
C GLN A 154 -3.69 -29.38 26.07
N GLU A 155 -3.42 -28.06 26.12
CA GLU A 155 -2.56 -27.41 27.12
C GLU A 155 -3.46 -26.81 28.22
N PRO A 156 -3.79 -27.61 29.24
CA PRO A 156 -3.73 -27.17 30.62
C PRO A 156 -2.66 -27.93 31.41
N GLU A 157 -1.98 -27.21 32.30
CA GLU A 157 -1.31 -27.68 33.53
C GLU A 157 -0.49 -28.99 33.50
N GLU A 158 0.84 -28.85 33.42
CA GLU A 158 1.75 -29.73 34.17
C GLU A 158 3.09 -29.02 34.50
N VAL A 159 3.20 -28.58 35.74
CA VAL A 159 4.37 -28.10 36.52
C VAL A 159 3.94 -28.41 37.96
N GLU A 160 4.62 -29.17 38.81
CA GLU A 160 6.04 -29.45 39.10
C GLU A 160 6.07 -30.92 39.66
N VAL A 161 7.15 -31.71 39.79
CA VAL A 161 8.37 -31.58 40.61
C VAL A 161 9.41 -32.65 40.17
N LYS A 162 10.66 -32.44 40.59
CA LYS A 162 11.86 -33.31 40.75
C LYS A 162 11.58 -34.76 41.25
N ASP A 163 12.54 -35.70 41.40
CA ASP A 163 13.99 -35.60 41.67
C ASP A 163 14.82 -36.76 41.05
N ALA A 164 16.12 -36.84 41.39
CA ALA A 164 17.11 -37.72 40.76
C ALA A 164 17.27 -39.12 41.41
N GLU A 165 17.90 -40.06 40.68
CA GLU A 165 19.06 -40.83 41.19
C GLU A 165 19.87 -41.52 40.07
N GLU A 166 20.95 -42.21 40.44
CA GLU A 166 22.00 -42.74 39.54
C GLU A 166 21.70 -44.15 38.97
N GLY A 167 22.45 -44.55 37.94
CA GLY A 167 22.38 -45.90 37.37
C GLY A 167 23.41 -46.17 36.27
N GLN A 168 24.46 -46.92 36.61
CA GLN A 168 25.31 -47.63 35.64
C GLN A 168 24.55 -48.92 35.22
N GLU A 169 24.90 -49.71 34.19
CA GLU A 169 26.19 -49.94 33.53
C GLU A 169 25.99 -50.56 32.12
N THR A 170 27.09 -50.92 31.46
CA THR A 170 27.28 -51.70 30.20
C THR A 170 26.09 -52.28 29.41
N ASN A 171 26.16 -52.13 28.08
CA ASN A 171 26.14 -53.31 27.20
C ASN A 171 26.88 -53.06 25.87
N LYS A 172 27.59 -54.08 25.36
CA LYS A 172 28.29 -54.07 24.06
C LYS A 172 27.60 -55.03 23.10
N LYS A 173 26.99 -54.52 22.03
CA LYS A 173 26.68 -55.26 20.79
C LYS A 173 26.95 -54.31 19.62
N GLU A 174 28.07 -54.47 18.94
CA GLU A 174 28.29 -55.37 17.78
C GLU A 174 27.98 -54.64 16.47
N LYS A 175 28.90 -54.73 15.51
CA LYS A 175 28.88 -53.97 14.26
C LYS A 175 28.30 -54.82 13.15
N ASP A 176 26.98 -54.95 13.11
CA ASP A 176 26.32 -55.59 11.98
C ASP A 176 26.60 -54.80 10.69
N GLN A 177 27.14 -55.50 9.70
CA GLN A 177 27.54 -54.91 8.43
C GLN A 177 26.30 -54.68 7.57
N VAL A 178 25.72 -53.48 7.68
CA VAL A 178 24.59 -53.07 6.83
C VAL A 178 25.01 -53.14 5.36
N PRO A 179 24.36 -53.97 4.51
CA PRO A 179 24.72 -54.10 3.11
C PRO A 179 24.46 -52.77 2.39
N ILE A 180 25.40 -52.34 1.54
CA ILE A 180 25.34 -51.05 0.84
C ILE A 180 24.28 -51.12 -0.27
N VAL A 181 23.03 -50.80 0.10
CA VAL A 181 21.91 -50.65 -0.84
C VAL A 181 22.12 -49.36 -1.64
N PHE A 182 22.52 -49.52 -2.91
CA PHE A 182 23.00 -48.46 -3.81
C PHE A 182 21.97 -47.38 -4.22
N ASN A 183 20.81 -47.32 -3.57
CA ASN A 183 19.71 -46.40 -3.90
C ASN A 183 19.19 -45.59 -2.68
N ASN A 184 19.85 -45.68 -1.52
CA ASN A 184 19.53 -44.83 -0.37
C ASN A 184 20.33 -43.52 -0.45
N MET A 185 19.89 -42.59 -1.31
CA MET A 185 20.28 -41.18 -1.17
C MET A 185 19.60 -40.57 0.05
N GLU A 186 20.18 -40.80 1.22
CA GLU A 186 19.87 -40.03 2.42
C GLU A 186 20.33 -38.58 2.25
N VAL A 187 19.49 -37.78 1.58
CA VAL A 187 19.57 -36.33 1.65
C VAL A 187 19.20 -35.93 3.07
N SER A 188 20.21 -35.85 3.95
CA SER A 188 20.04 -35.45 5.34
C SER A 188 19.50 -34.03 5.39
N ASP A 189 18.18 -33.90 5.57
CA ASP A 189 17.46 -32.62 5.77
C ASP A 189 17.77 -31.99 7.16
N GLU A 190 18.93 -32.34 7.74
CA GLU A 190 19.43 -31.86 9.01
C GLU A 190 19.91 -30.41 8.86
N LEU A 191 18.94 -29.50 9.00
CA LEU A 191 19.11 -28.04 9.00
C LEU A 191 20.39 -27.64 9.76
N PRO A 192 21.45 -27.16 9.07
CA PRO A 192 22.80 -27.17 9.61
C PRO A 192 22.87 -26.45 10.95
N ASN A 193 23.31 -27.20 11.96
CA ASN A 193 23.13 -26.88 13.36
C ASN A 193 23.54 -25.44 13.69
N LYS A 194 22.80 -24.76 14.59
CA LYS A 194 23.01 -23.32 14.89
C LYS A 194 24.46 -22.99 15.29
N VAL A 195 25.17 -23.98 15.85
CA VAL A 195 26.61 -23.92 16.18
C VAL A 195 27.48 -23.94 14.92
N MET A 196 27.28 -24.89 13.99
CA MET A 196 28.02 -24.95 12.73
C MET A 196 27.80 -23.70 11.87
N GLN A 197 26.57 -23.20 11.80
CA GLN A 197 26.29 -21.92 11.14
C GLN A 197 26.99 -20.72 11.79
N LYS A 198 27.34 -20.77 13.08
CA LYS A 198 28.17 -19.74 13.74
C LYS A 198 29.66 -19.93 13.41
N LYS A 199 30.16 -21.17 13.36
CA LYS A 199 31.53 -21.53 12.95
C LYS A 199 31.82 -21.06 11.51
N ALA A 200 31.02 -21.50 10.53
CA ALA A 200 31.12 -21.06 9.13
C ALA A 200 30.98 -19.53 8.92
N LYS A 201 30.24 -18.83 9.80
CA LYS A 201 30.15 -17.36 9.77
C LYS A 201 31.36 -16.66 10.40
N LYS A 202 32.18 -17.34 11.22
CA LYS A 202 33.48 -16.86 11.69
C LYS A 202 34.58 -17.15 10.66
N GLU A 203 34.63 -18.35 10.09
CA GLU A 203 35.62 -18.74 9.07
C GLU A 203 35.59 -17.82 7.84
N ARG A 204 34.39 -17.34 7.45
CA ARG A 204 34.22 -16.34 6.39
C ARG A 204 34.69 -14.91 6.74
N VAL A 205 35.19 -14.67 7.95
CA VAL A 205 35.70 -13.35 8.38
C VAL A 205 37.23 -13.33 8.26
N LYS A 206 37.70 -12.91 7.07
CA LYS A 206 39.11 -12.69 6.76
C LYS A 206 39.78 -11.82 7.84
N GLY A 207 40.88 -12.32 8.40
CA GLY A 207 41.72 -11.61 9.38
C GLY A 207 41.03 -11.26 10.72
N ASN A 208 39.94 -11.94 11.08
CA ASN A 208 39.07 -11.64 12.24
C ASN A 208 38.36 -10.26 12.20
N ILE A 209 38.49 -9.51 11.11
CA ILE A 209 37.89 -8.17 10.95
C ILE A 209 36.58 -8.30 10.19
N THR A 210 35.46 -8.11 10.88
CA THR A 210 34.11 -8.12 10.25
C THR A 210 33.96 -6.91 9.32
N PRO A 211 33.55 -7.08 8.05
CA PRO A 211 33.40 -5.96 7.10
C PRO A 211 32.18 -5.10 7.43
N MET A 212 32.27 -3.78 7.22
CA MET A 212 31.15 -2.84 7.43
C MET A 212 30.14 -2.89 6.26
N THR A 213 29.45 -4.01 6.15
CA THR A 213 28.44 -4.27 5.13
C THR A 213 27.00 -4.04 5.64
N GLY A 214 26.03 -4.03 4.71
CA GLY A 214 24.61 -3.89 5.03
C GLY A 214 24.07 -2.46 4.96
N LYS A 215 22.98 -2.22 5.72
CA LYS A 215 22.14 -1.00 5.66
C LYS A 215 21.83 -0.39 7.05
N ASN A 216 22.41 -0.92 8.13
CA ASN A 216 22.09 -0.55 9.51
C ASN A 216 23.02 0.56 10.01
N TYR A 217 22.87 1.78 9.49
CA TYR A 217 23.84 2.87 9.69
C TYR A 217 24.16 3.20 11.16
N LYS A 218 23.23 3.00 12.11
CA LYS A 218 23.52 3.09 13.56
C LYS A 218 24.54 2.05 14.03
N GLN A 219 24.38 0.80 13.61
CA GLN A 219 25.30 -0.30 13.97
C GLN A 219 26.65 -0.17 13.26
N LEU A 220 26.67 0.33 12.02
CA LEU A 220 27.94 0.60 11.32
C LEU A 220 28.69 1.74 11.99
N LEU A 221 27.98 2.81 12.39
CA LEU A 221 28.60 3.94 13.08
C LEU A 221 29.19 3.52 14.45
N GLY A 222 28.42 2.83 15.31
CA GLY A 222 28.94 2.35 16.60
C GLY A 222 30.10 1.35 16.48
N ARG A 223 30.15 0.55 15.41
CA ARG A 223 31.31 -0.33 15.11
C ARG A 223 32.53 0.44 14.59
N LEU A 224 32.33 1.62 14.01
CA LEU A 224 33.39 2.49 13.50
C LEU A 224 33.98 3.30 14.66
N GLU A 225 33.11 3.85 15.51
CA GLU A 225 33.45 4.47 16.79
C GLU A 225 34.26 3.48 17.66
N ALA A 226 33.79 2.24 17.85
CA ALA A 226 34.55 1.20 18.57
C ALA A 226 35.81 0.65 17.86
N ARG A 227 36.03 0.98 16.57
CA ARG A 227 37.34 0.76 15.90
C ARG A 227 38.31 1.91 16.17
N LYS A 228 37.79 3.14 16.30
CA LYS A 228 38.57 4.34 16.63
C LYS A 228 39.06 4.30 18.07
N THR A 229 38.19 4.08 19.05
CA THR A 229 38.62 3.99 20.46
C THR A 229 39.68 2.90 20.61
N LYS A 230 39.49 1.72 20.00
CA LYS A 230 40.50 0.66 20.03
C LYS A 230 41.84 1.03 19.35
N LEU A 231 41.83 1.91 18.34
CA LEU A 231 43.07 2.42 17.73
C LEU A 231 43.73 3.49 18.61
N GLU A 232 42.93 4.34 19.26
CA GLU A 232 43.36 5.36 20.20
C GLU A 232 43.96 4.69 21.47
N GLU A 233 43.22 3.77 22.11
CA GLU A 233 43.66 2.90 23.23
C GLU A 233 44.92 2.08 22.92
N LEU A 234 45.16 1.72 21.65
CA LEU A 234 46.38 1.02 21.22
C LEU A 234 47.52 2.01 20.98
N ARG A 235 47.25 3.20 20.45
CA ARG A 235 48.25 4.23 20.20
C ARG A 235 48.80 4.83 21.50
N GLU A 236 47.95 4.97 22.52
CA GLU A 236 48.32 5.39 23.88
C GLU A 236 49.27 4.41 24.58
N LYS A 237 49.29 3.13 24.17
CA LYS A 237 50.09 2.06 24.80
C LYS A 237 51.30 1.64 23.96
N ASP A 238 51.09 1.46 22.66
CA ASP A 238 52.03 0.82 21.74
C ASP A 238 51.82 1.32 20.29
N GLU A 239 52.52 2.39 19.89
CA GLU A 239 52.41 2.91 18.52
C GLU A 239 52.66 1.85 17.42
N GLY A 240 53.57 0.89 17.66
CA GLY A 240 53.85 -0.20 16.72
C GLY A 240 52.63 -1.09 16.48
N LYS A 241 52.02 -1.58 17.57
CA LYS A 241 50.81 -2.43 17.53
C LYS A 241 49.61 -1.68 16.95
N ALA A 242 49.53 -0.36 17.14
CA ALA A 242 48.54 0.49 16.46
C ALA A 242 48.77 0.54 14.93
N LYS A 243 50.01 0.78 14.48
CA LYS A 243 50.40 0.82 13.05
C LYS A 243 50.18 -0.53 12.36
N GLU A 244 50.45 -1.64 13.04
CA GLU A 244 50.11 -3.00 12.60
C GLU A 244 48.59 -3.21 12.47
N PHE A 245 47.81 -2.82 13.48
CA PHE A 245 46.36 -3.00 13.48
C PHE A 245 45.68 -2.15 12.40
N GLU A 246 46.13 -0.91 12.18
CA GLU A 246 45.73 -0.11 11.02
C GLU A 246 46.04 -0.82 9.70
N SER A 247 47.26 -1.35 9.55
CA SER A 247 47.69 -2.04 8.33
C SER A 247 46.84 -3.28 8.07
N LYS A 248 46.51 -4.05 9.13
CA LYS A 248 45.60 -5.20 9.07
C LYS A 248 44.17 -4.80 8.66
N ILE A 249 43.66 -3.65 9.14
CA ILE A 249 42.37 -3.08 8.67
C ILE A 249 42.45 -2.67 7.20
N LYS A 250 43.53 -1.97 6.79
CA LYS A 250 43.73 -1.52 5.40
C LYS A 250 43.76 -2.72 4.44
N TRP A 251 44.59 -3.72 4.70
CA TRP A 251 44.70 -4.93 3.87
C TRP A 251 43.44 -5.79 3.85
N THR A 252 42.80 -6.05 4.99
CA THR A 252 41.52 -6.80 5.01
C THR A 252 40.41 -6.06 4.26
N ASN A 253 40.34 -4.74 4.36
CA ASN A 253 39.43 -3.93 3.56
C ASN A 253 39.72 -4.02 2.05
N VAL A 254 40.99 -4.16 1.60
CA VAL A 254 41.30 -4.43 0.19
C VAL A 254 40.84 -5.83 -0.22
N LEU A 255 41.13 -6.87 0.58
CA LEU A 255 40.72 -8.26 0.30
C LEU A 255 39.19 -8.44 0.21
N TYR A 256 38.42 -7.69 1.01
CA TYR A 256 36.96 -7.66 0.92
C TYR A 256 36.44 -6.84 -0.28
N LYS A 257 37.13 -5.75 -0.66
CA LYS A 257 36.79 -5.00 -1.89
C LYS A 257 37.02 -5.84 -3.14
N ALA A 258 38.10 -6.62 -3.18
CA ALA A 258 38.39 -7.57 -4.27
C ALA A 258 37.34 -8.70 -4.37
N GLU A 259 36.82 -9.17 -3.23
CA GLU A 259 35.65 -10.08 -3.16
C GLU A 259 34.32 -9.40 -3.59
N GLY A 260 34.32 -8.11 -3.93
CA GLY A 260 33.13 -7.35 -4.31
C GLY A 260 32.26 -6.89 -3.13
N VAL A 261 32.71 -7.07 -1.88
CA VAL A 261 31.96 -6.67 -0.68
C VAL A 261 31.94 -5.14 -0.56
N LYS A 262 30.73 -4.55 -0.55
CA LYS A 262 30.53 -3.10 -0.51
C LYS A 262 30.62 -2.55 0.92
N ILE A 263 31.86 -2.40 1.39
CA ILE A 263 32.31 -1.76 2.64
C ILE A 263 31.82 -0.30 2.70
N LYS A 264 31.57 0.21 3.92
CA LYS A 264 31.02 1.55 4.19
C LYS A 264 31.62 2.11 5.48
N ASP A 265 32.88 2.52 5.41
CA ASP A 265 33.66 3.01 6.56
C ASP A 265 33.62 4.55 6.69
N ASP A 266 32.85 5.25 5.83
CA ASP A 266 32.77 6.71 5.81
C ASP A 266 31.74 7.26 6.81
N GLU A 267 32.17 7.74 7.98
CA GLU A 267 31.30 8.34 9.00
C GLU A 267 30.33 9.38 8.43
N GLY A 268 30.84 10.32 7.61
CA GLY A 268 30.04 11.38 7.02
C GLY A 268 28.91 10.85 6.15
N MET A 269 29.17 9.80 5.37
CA MET A 269 28.16 9.16 4.53
C MET A 269 27.18 8.31 5.36
N LEU A 270 27.64 7.65 6.43
CA LEU A 270 26.78 6.92 7.37
C LEU A 270 25.83 7.88 8.11
N LYS A 271 26.36 8.96 8.69
CA LYS A 271 25.62 10.03 9.37
C LYS A 271 24.63 10.71 8.39
N ALA A 272 25.03 10.97 7.14
CA ALA A 272 24.13 11.49 6.11
C ALA A 272 23.04 10.48 5.67
N ALA A 273 23.36 9.20 5.53
CA ALA A 273 22.39 8.16 5.16
C ALA A 273 21.38 7.88 6.29
N LEU A 274 21.79 8.04 7.55
CA LEU A 274 20.92 8.04 8.73
C LEU A 274 19.93 9.22 8.64
N LYS A 275 20.43 10.46 8.50
CA LYS A 275 19.59 11.67 8.33
C LYS A 275 18.61 11.54 7.15
N ARG A 276 19.03 10.94 6.02
CA ARG A 276 18.14 10.62 4.87
C ARG A 276 17.02 9.64 5.24
N LYS A 277 17.33 8.55 5.96
CA LYS A 277 16.31 7.60 6.45
C LYS A 277 15.30 8.26 7.39
N GLU A 278 15.75 9.12 8.29
CA GLU A 278 14.87 9.86 9.21
C GLU A 278 13.97 10.86 8.48
N LYS A 279 14.51 11.60 7.50
CA LYS A 279 13.70 12.47 6.61
C LYS A 279 12.60 11.67 5.90
N MET A 280 12.91 10.45 5.42
CA MET A 280 11.92 9.57 4.78
C MET A 280 10.89 8.99 5.76
N LYS A 281 11.27 8.73 7.03
CA LYS A 281 10.31 8.38 8.10
C LYS A 281 9.36 9.55 8.38
N LYS A 282 9.90 10.74 8.68
CA LYS A 282 9.14 11.97 8.96
C LYS A 282 8.23 12.41 7.80
N GLN A 283 8.59 12.09 6.56
CA GLN A 283 7.70 12.27 5.40
C GLN A 283 6.60 11.20 5.28
N ARG A 284 6.80 9.99 5.79
CA ARG A 284 5.78 8.92 5.78
C ARG A 284 4.75 9.16 6.88
N GLU A 285 5.23 9.49 8.07
CA GLU A 285 4.50 9.99 9.24
C GLU A 285 3.54 11.12 8.84
N LYS A 286 4.07 12.28 8.40
CA LYS A 286 3.27 13.42 7.90
C LYS A 286 2.35 13.15 6.69
N ARG A 287 2.46 11.99 6.02
CA ARG A 287 1.53 11.53 4.98
C ARG A 287 0.46 10.57 5.50
N TRP A 288 0.67 9.98 6.67
CA TRP A 288 -0.29 9.19 7.41
C TRP A 288 -1.19 10.09 8.25
N ASP A 289 -0.61 11.03 8.98
CA ASP A 289 -1.32 12.00 9.82
C ASP A 289 -2.32 12.81 8.97
N LYS A 290 -1.86 13.33 7.82
CA LYS A 290 -2.74 14.00 6.83
C LYS A 290 -3.84 13.14 6.22
N ARG A 291 -3.83 11.81 6.41
CA ARG A 291 -4.93 10.91 6.01
C ARG A 291 -5.89 10.67 7.17
N THR A 292 -5.41 10.57 8.40
CA THR A 292 -6.27 10.44 9.59
C THR A 292 -7.01 11.74 9.85
N GLU A 293 -6.30 12.88 9.82
CA GLU A 293 -6.86 14.25 9.83
C GLU A 293 -7.99 14.41 8.82
N LEU A 294 -7.70 14.20 7.53
CA LEU A 294 -8.65 14.35 6.43
C LEU A 294 -9.81 13.33 6.48
N THR A 295 -9.63 12.19 7.14
CA THR A 295 -10.72 11.23 7.37
C THR A 295 -11.64 11.71 8.50
N ALA A 296 -11.07 12.16 9.61
CA ALA A 296 -11.83 12.76 10.71
C ALA A 296 -12.58 14.03 10.27
N GLU A 297 -11.92 14.91 9.51
CA GLU A 297 -12.54 16.11 8.93
C GLU A 297 -13.73 15.75 8.04
N ARG A 298 -13.59 14.77 7.13
CA ARG A 298 -14.70 14.29 6.28
C ARG A 298 -15.85 13.68 7.09
N MET A 299 -15.55 13.01 8.21
CA MET A 299 -16.59 12.51 9.13
C MET A 299 -17.30 13.66 9.84
N GLN A 300 -16.57 14.65 10.35
CA GLN A 300 -17.12 15.85 10.99
C GLN A 300 -17.96 16.68 10.01
N GLN A 301 -17.45 16.99 8.82
CA GLN A 301 -18.20 17.70 7.77
C GLN A 301 -19.53 17.01 7.43
N ARG A 302 -19.58 15.67 7.41
CA ARG A 302 -20.82 14.90 7.21
C ARG A 302 -21.78 15.03 8.39
N GLN A 303 -21.28 14.96 9.63
CA GLN A 303 -22.08 15.17 10.83
C GLN A 303 -22.62 16.60 10.91
N ASP A 304 -21.81 17.61 10.61
CA ASP A 304 -22.22 19.01 10.65
C ASP A 304 -23.16 19.37 9.50
N LYS A 305 -23.01 18.78 8.30
CA LYS A 305 -24.04 18.85 7.23
C LYS A 305 -25.37 18.26 7.72
N ARG A 306 -25.35 17.13 8.44
CA ARG A 306 -26.56 16.53 9.04
C ARG A 306 -27.16 17.42 10.13
N ARG A 307 -26.35 17.95 11.06
CA ARG A 307 -26.77 18.89 12.12
C ARG A 307 -27.40 20.16 11.54
N ARG A 308 -26.73 20.83 10.59
CA ARG A 308 -27.22 22.03 9.88
C ARG A 308 -28.52 21.76 9.11
N ASN A 309 -28.68 20.58 8.51
CA ASN A 309 -29.93 20.21 7.84
C ASN A 309 -31.06 19.91 8.83
N ILE A 310 -30.77 19.34 10.00
CA ILE A 310 -31.76 19.11 11.07
C ILE A 310 -32.20 20.44 11.70
N THR A 311 -31.28 21.36 12.01
CA THR A 311 -31.63 22.69 12.55
C THR A 311 -32.44 23.50 11.55
N LYS A 312 -32.05 23.54 10.26
CA LYS A 312 -32.87 24.14 9.20
C LYS A 312 -34.27 23.52 9.10
N LYS A 313 -34.42 22.20 9.21
CA LYS A 313 -35.74 21.54 9.25
C LYS A 313 -36.56 21.89 10.50
N LYS A 314 -35.93 22.04 11.69
CA LYS A 314 -36.60 22.53 12.90
C LYS A 314 -37.06 23.98 12.74
N GLN A 315 -36.18 24.88 12.29
CA GLN A 315 -36.48 26.29 12.03
C GLN A 315 -37.58 26.45 10.98
N ALA A 316 -37.55 25.71 9.87
CA ALA A 316 -38.60 25.75 8.86
C ALA A 316 -39.99 25.32 9.40
N LYS A 317 -40.04 24.33 10.32
CA LYS A 317 -41.28 23.96 11.02
C LYS A 317 -41.78 25.09 11.95
N VAL A 318 -40.89 25.77 12.67
CA VAL A 318 -41.22 26.92 13.53
C VAL A 318 -41.71 28.10 12.71
N ASN A 319 -41.01 28.47 11.64
CA ASN A 319 -41.39 29.56 10.75
C ASN A 319 -42.74 29.27 10.09
N LYS A 320 -42.98 28.05 9.56
CA LYS A 320 -44.29 27.66 9.04
C LYS A 320 -45.42 27.70 10.07
N LYS A 321 -45.15 27.60 11.38
CA LYS A 321 -46.13 27.91 12.44
C LYS A 321 -46.34 29.42 12.61
N LYS A 322 -45.26 30.22 12.68
CA LYS A 322 -45.31 31.69 12.77
C LYS A 322 -46.05 32.33 11.61
N ASP A 323 -45.75 31.91 10.38
CA ASP A 323 -46.36 32.47 9.16
C ASP A 323 -47.85 32.08 9.04
N ARG A 324 -48.23 30.91 9.59
CA ARG A 324 -49.65 30.54 9.77
C ARG A 324 -50.36 31.38 10.84
N ALA A 325 -49.65 31.85 11.87
CA ALA A 325 -50.21 32.75 12.88
C ALA A 325 -50.40 34.17 12.29
N ARG A 326 -49.38 34.70 11.60
CA ARG A 326 -49.46 35.98 10.85
C ARG A 326 -50.60 35.99 9.84
N LYS A 327 -50.76 34.92 9.04
CA LYS A 327 -51.90 34.75 8.11
C LYS A 327 -53.28 34.62 8.79
N LYS A 328 -53.34 34.49 10.11
CA LYS A 328 -54.56 34.54 10.92
C LYS A 328 -54.63 35.83 11.78
N GLY A 329 -53.94 36.90 11.37
CA GLY A 329 -53.93 38.20 12.06
C GLY A 329 -53.20 38.22 13.41
N ARG A 330 -52.59 37.11 13.85
CA ARG A 330 -51.93 37.03 15.16
C ARG A 330 -50.55 37.68 15.10
N ILE A 331 -50.41 38.79 15.80
CA ILE A 331 -49.14 39.49 16.03
C ILE A 331 -48.21 38.58 16.86
N LEU A 332 -46.91 38.57 16.51
CA LEU A 332 -45.89 37.81 17.24
C LEU A 332 -44.93 38.76 17.99
N PRO A 333 -44.33 38.35 19.11
CA PRO A 333 -43.34 39.18 19.83
C PRO A 333 -42.16 39.64 18.96
N GLU A 334 -41.74 38.83 17.98
CA GLU A 334 -40.69 39.18 17.02
C GLU A 334 -41.08 40.33 16.07
N ASP A 335 -42.39 40.49 15.82
CA ASP A 335 -42.91 41.53 14.94
C ASP A 335 -43.15 42.83 15.72
N LEU A 336 -43.51 42.74 17.01
CA LEU A 336 -43.48 43.87 17.95
C LEU A 336 -42.05 44.41 18.17
N ALA A 337 -41.09 43.53 18.43
CA ALA A 337 -39.68 43.92 18.58
C ALA A 337 -39.15 44.63 17.33
N LYS A 338 -39.53 44.18 16.13
CA LYS A 338 -39.20 44.84 14.86
C LYS A 338 -39.90 46.19 14.66
N ALA A 339 -41.13 46.36 15.16
CA ALA A 339 -41.82 47.65 15.11
C ALA A 339 -41.15 48.69 16.01
N ASN A 340 -40.71 48.27 17.20
CA ASN A 340 -39.98 49.13 18.13
C ASN A 340 -38.61 49.54 17.57
N PHE A 341 -37.84 48.61 17.00
CA PHE A 341 -36.60 48.86 16.24
C PHE A 341 -36.78 49.67 14.94
N LYS A 342 -37.98 50.17 14.66
CA LYS A 342 -38.31 51.03 13.52
C LYS A 342 -38.87 52.40 13.93
N LYS A 343 -38.97 52.67 15.23
CA LYS A 343 -39.34 53.97 15.83
C LYS A 343 -38.14 54.69 16.47
N THR A 344 -36.94 54.13 16.28
CA THR A 344 -35.61 54.66 16.59
C THR A 344 -34.80 54.68 15.29
#